data_AF-A0A661AZI5-F1
#
_entry.id   AF-A0A661AZI5-F1
#
_cell.length_a   1.000
_cell.length_b   1.000
_cell.length_c   1.000
_cell.angle_alpha   90.00
_cell.angle_beta   90.00
_cell.angle_gamma   90.00
#
_symmetry.space_group_name_H-M   'P 1'
#
loop_
_entity.id
_entity.type
_entity.pdbx_description
1 polymer ?
#
loop_
_entity_poly.entity_id
_entity_poly.type
_entity_poly.pdbx_seq_one_letter_code
_entity_poly.pdbx_strand_id
1 'polypeptide(L)'
;MMVRRRRPNKTAKKRKSAFPLWIAIVIVIAVGAVLIIFGNRKKHPKANEKNIKSAEIVDSSSIDFITRIDGAIMQAACDLGVSDDNLRWKRNKEIEQFPNTKFSNITMTVNSAFPMAHINYVLQHTIVDSGGRIMDAFDKKSGTELTIKVGYGGISTHQIKIRRRNSATIEPAYVALLIDDFGYYPVPIAKKFFELGIKFDASILPQGEYTQYILRELKNYDKIERMVHIPMEPKNYPKVDPGGGAIFVSMTDHEILRQAEKDISAIPGAVGANNHMGSRATENKRVMYQVLRAVRDAGLFWVDSRTTPYSVSEEVAITMKIPAVHIDHIIDPPIISADEIEQRLYRYCLDARRMPAMIINCHSSDTTYQILKKNLPTLKKYGIEFITVSEAIAKKSTK
;
A
#
# COMPACT_ATOMS: atom_id res chain seq x y z
N MET A 1 -62.80 4.89 -48.35
CA MET A 1 -62.74 6.37 -48.29
C MET A 1 -61.28 6.78 -48.40
N MET A 2 -60.89 7.36 -49.54
CA MET A 2 -59.59 8.01 -49.82
C MET A 2 -59.33 9.12 -48.78
N VAL A 3 -58.09 9.53 -48.45
CA VAL A 3 -57.21 10.36 -49.28
C VAL A 3 -55.75 10.28 -48.80
N ARG A 4 -54.84 10.10 -49.77
CA ARG A 4 -53.37 10.27 -49.73
C ARG A 4 -52.96 11.74 -49.69
N ARG A 5 -51.77 12.03 -49.15
CA ARG A 5 -50.66 12.87 -49.73
C ARG A 5 -49.63 13.13 -48.62
N ARG A 6 -48.33 13.34 -48.84
CA ARG A 6 -47.28 12.95 -49.82
C ARG A 6 -45.97 13.40 -49.13
N ARG A 7 -44.86 12.69 -49.35
CA ARG A 7 -43.49 13.04 -48.88
C ARG A 7 -43.03 14.43 -49.39
N PRO A 8 -41.92 14.97 -48.83
CA PRO A 8 -40.68 14.76 -49.59
C PRO A 8 -39.47 14.34 -48.74
N ASN A 9 -38.66 13.52 -49.40
CA ASN A 9 -37.30 13.14 -49.07
C ASN A 9 -36.37 14.21 -49.66
N LYS A 10 -35.31 14.65 -48.97
CA LYS A 10 -34.11 15.23 -49.60
C LYS A 10 -32.89 15.16 -48.68
N THR A 11 -31.93 14.38 -49.17
CA THR A 11 -30.55 14.17 -48.73
C THR A 11 -29.69 15.45 -48.76
N ALA A 12 -28.79 15.64 -47.78
CA ALA A 12 -27.62 16.51 -47.94
C ALA A 12 -26.39 16.05 -47.11
N LYS A 13 -25.39 15.59 -47.87
CA LYS A 13 -23.92 15.52 -47.70
C LYS A 13 -23.22 15.91 -46.36
N LYS A 14 -22.32 14.98 -45.97
CA LYS A 14 -20.98 15.10 -45.34
C LYS A 14 -20.43 16.51 -45.07
N ARG A 15 -19.94 16.74 -43.84
CA ARG A 15 -18.69 17.46 -43.60
C ARG A 15 -18.00 17.01 -42.31
N LYS A 16 -16.69 16.74 -42.43
CA LYS A 16 -15.73 16.42 -41.37
C LYS A 16 -15.63 17.61 -40.41
N SER A 17 -15.71 17.40 -39.09
CA SER A 17 -15.32 18.42 -38.13
C SER A 17 -13.80 18.36 -37.94
N ALA A 18 -13.13 19.37 -38.51
CA ALA A 18 -11.76 19.70 -38.18
C ALA A 18 -11.76 20.40 -36.82
N PHE A 19 -10.87 19.95 -35.92
CA PHE A 19 -10.57 20.59 -34.64
C PHE A 19 -9.94 21.97 -34.89
N PRO A 20 -10.47 23.08 -34.34
CA PRO A 20 -9.89 24.40 -34.58
C PRO A 20 -8.66 24.67 -33.70
N LEU A 21 -7.57 24.93 -34.40
CA LEU A 21 -6.22 25.26 -33.96
C LEU A 21 -6.14 26.70 -33.37
N TRP A 22 -6.74 26.99 -32.21
CA TRP A 22 -6.66 28.34 -31.59
C TRP A 22 -6.58 28.42 -30.05
N ILE A 23 -6.48 27.31 -29.32
CA ILE A 23 -6.24 27.35 -27.85
C ILE A 23 -4.72 27.42 -27.51
N ALA A 24 -3.84 27.33 -28.50
CA ALA A 24 -2.39 27.39 -28.34
C ALA A 24 -1.80 28.80 -28.13
N ILE A 25 -2.60 29.87 -28.02
CA ILE A 25 -2.08 31.25 -27.95
C ILE A 25 -2.32 31.93 -26.57
N VAL A 26 -3.06 31.31 -25.64
CA VAL A 26 -3.32 31.94 -24.33
C VAL A 26 -2.33 31.50 -23.21
N ILE A 27 -1.52 30.46 -23.43
CA ILE A 27 -0.57 29.97 -22.40
C ILE A 27 0.84 30.61 -22.51
N VAL A 28 1.15 31.29 -23.62
CA VAL A 28 2.50 31.85 -23.85
C VAL A 28 2.75 33.19 -23.11
N ILE A 29 1.72 33.85 -22.55
CA ILE A 29 1.89 35.14 -21.86
C ILE A 29 2.05 35.00 -20.33
N ALA A 30 1.70 33.85 -19.74
CA ALA A 30 1.77 33.66 -18.28
C ALA A 30 3.14 33.17 -17.76
N VAL A 31 4.04 32.68 -18.62
CA VAL A 31 5.38 32.19 -18.21
C VAL A 31 6.45 33.30 -18.28
N GLY A 32 6.22 34.37 -19.04
CA GLY A 32 7.16 35.49 -19.19
C GLY A 32 7.24 36.46 -18.02
N ALA A 33 6.28 36.43 -17.08
CA ALA A 33 6.20 37.40 -15.98
C ALA A 33 6.90 36.96 -14.67
N VAL A 34 7.40 35.73 -14.59
CA VAL A 34 8.03 35.20 -13.35
C VAL A 34 9.57 35.33 -13.37
N LEU A 35 10.19 35.63 -14.52
CA LEU A 35 11.65 35.71 -14.65
C LEU A 35 12.27 37.11 -14.47
N ILE A 36 11.50 38.13 -14.10
CA ILE A 36 12.01 39.52 -13.96
C ILE A 36 12.13 40.01 -12.50
N ILE A 37 11.63 39.26 -11.50
CA ILE A 37 11.56 39.78 -10.11
C ILE A 37 12.73 39.36 -9.20
N PHE A 38 13.69 38.54 -9.64
CA PHE A 38 14.88 38.19 -8.84
C PHE A 38 16.23 38.54 -9.49
N GLY A 39 16.27 39.66 -10.22
CA GLY A 39 17.51 40.28 -10.67
C GLY A 39 17.95 41.42 -9.74
N ASN A 40 18.74 41.10 -8.71
CA ASN A 40 19.89 41.93 -8.25
C ASN A 40 20.40 41.48 -6.88
N ARG A 41 21.64 40.95 -6.83
CA ARG A 41 22.60 41.30 -5.77
C ARG A 41 24.04 40.88 -6.11
N LYS A 42 24.84 41.93 -6.33
CA LYS A 42 26.25 42.17 -6.03
C LYS A 42 27.36 41.32 -6.70
N LYS A 43 28.23 42.07 -7.39
CA LYS A 43 29.52 41.67 -7.97
C LYS A 43 30.55 41.36 -6.87
N HIS A 44 31.34 40.30 -7.08
CA HIS A 44 32.63 40.07 -6.43
C HIS A 44 33.71 39.77 -7.50
N PRO A 45 34.99 40.02 -7.20
CA PRO A 45 36.00 40.39 -8.20
C PRO A 45 36.52 39.19 -9.00
N LYS A 46 36.94 39.46 -10.25
CA LYS A 46 37.57 38.46 -11.13
C LYS A 46 38.99 38.17 -10.66
N ALA A 47 39.27 36.90 -10.37
CA ALA A 47 40.63 36.36 -10.42
C ALA A 47 40.88 35.82 -11.84
N ASN A 48 42.06 36.10 -12.37
CA ASN A 48 42.49 35.73 -13.71
C ASN A 48 43.53 34.62 -13.56
N GLU A 49 43.29 33.41 -14.06
CA GLU A 49 44.36 32.43 -14.22
C GLU A 49 44.03 31.33 -15.26
N LYS A 50 44.84 31.38 -16.33
CA LYS A 50 45.40 30.30 -17.18
C LYS A 50 44.53 29.07 -17.52
N ASN A 51 44.48 28.83 -18.84
CA ASN A 51 44.16 27.55 -19.48
C ASN A 51 44.56 26.32 -18.66
N ILE A 52 43.57 25.64 -18.10
CA ILE A 52 43.64 24.22 -17.79
C ILE A 52 42.62 23.57 -18.72
N LYS A 53 43.07 22.66 -19.60
CA LYS A 53 42.16 21.81 -20.36
C LYS A 53 41.35 21.00 -19.34
N SER A 54 40.07 21.35 -19.17
CA SER A 54 39.15 20.52 -18.40
C SER A 54 39.04 19.18 -19.10
N ALA A 55 39.46 18.12 -18.41
CA ALA A 55 39.15 16.76 -18.79
C ALA A 55 37.64 16.65 -19.05
N GLU A 56 37.26 15.89 -20.09
CA GLU A 56 35.86 15.59 -20.40
C GLU A 56 35.15 15.12 -19.12
N ILE A 57 34.22 15.95 -18.65
CA ILE A 57 33.29 15.56 -17.60
C ILE A 57 32.36 14.54 -18.26
N VAL A 58 32.62 13.25 -18.01
CA VAL A 58 31.62 12.20 -18.25
C VAL A 58 30.39 12.61 -17.45
N ASP A 59 29.30 12.91 -18.16
CA ASP A 59 28.08 13.44 -17.58
C ASP A 59 27.48 12.42 -16.60
N SER A 60 27.72 12.64 -15.30
CA SER A 60 27.24 11.81 -14.19
C SER A 60 25.72 11.66 -14.16
N SER A 61 24.99 12.50 -14.90
CA SER A 61 23.53 12.41 -15.01
C SER A 61 23.05 11.19 -15.80
N SER A 62 23.78 10.76 -16.85
CA SER A 62 23.33 9.68 -17.73
C SER A 62 23.42 8.28 -17.08
N ILE A 63 24.47 8.06 -16.28
CA ILE A 63 24.65 6.82 -15.50
C ILE A 63 23.58 6.71 -14.40
N ASP A 64 23.23 7.83 -13.76
CA ASP A 64 22.18 7.90 -12.75
C ASP A 64 20.81 7.50 -13.34
N PHE A 65 20.46 7.97 -14.54
CA PHE A 65 19.18 7.60 -15.18
C PHE A 65 19.05 6.11 -15.51
N ILE A 66 20.12 5.46 -15.97
CA ILE A 66 20.05 4.04 -16.31
C ILE A 66 19.98 3.19 -15.06
N THR A 67 20.71 3.58 -14.02
CA THR A 67 20.62 2.96 -12.71
C THR A 67 19.19 3.09 -12.14
N ARG A 68 18.50 4.21 -12.37
CA ARG A 68 17.08 4.38 -12.01
C ARG A 68 16.15 3.46 -12.79
N ILE A 69 16.33 3.31 -14.10
CA ILE A 69 15.52 2.37 -14.90
C ILE A 69 15.81 0.91 -14.51
N ASP A 70 17.08 0.56 -14.24
CA ASP A 70 17.47 -0.75 -13.71
C ASP A 70 16.74 -1.02 -12.39
N GLY A 71 16.75 -0.05 -11.47
CA GLY A 71 16.02 -0.09 -10.21
C GLY A 71 14.51 -0.21 -10.38
N ALA A 72 13.92 0.48 -11.37
CA ALA A 72 12.50 0.37 -11.69
C ALA A 72 12.11 -1.03 -12.18
N ILE A 73 12.94 -1.63 -13.03
CA ILE A 73 12.73 -3.00 -13.54
C ILE A 73 12.86 -4.02 -12.40
N MET A 74 13.83 -3.83 -11.51
CA MET A 74 13.97 -4.62 -10.28
C MET A 74 12.73 -4.49 -9.41
N GLN A 75 12.25 -3.26 -9.17
CA GLN A 75 11.05 -3.02 -8.39
C GLN A 75 9.82 -3.70 -9.00
N ALA A 76 9.65 -3.62 -10.32
CA ALA A 76 8.57 -4.30 -11.02
C ALA A 76 8.67 -5.84 -10.90
N ALA A 77 9.89 -6.38 -10.98
CA ALA A 77 10.13 -7.81 -10.77
C ALA A 77 9.73 -8.22 -9.35
N CYS A 78 10.17 -7.45 -8.34
CA CYS A 78 9.76 -7.63 -6.96
C CYS A 78 8.24 -7.57 -6.83
N ASP A 79 7.56 -6.54 -7.33
CA ASP A 79 6.10 -6.36 -7.21
C ASP A 79 5.31 -7.54 -7.83
N LEU A 80 5.88 -8.19 -8.86
CA LEU A 80 5.34 -9.38 -9.53
C LEU A 80 5.79 -10.71 -8.89
N GLY A 81 6.52 -10.69 -7.79
CA GLY A 81 7.05 -11.87 -7.10
C GLY A 81 8.01 -12.69 -7.95
N VAL A 82 8.76 -12.05 -8.85
CA VAL A 82 9.73 -12.72 -9.71
C VAL A 82 11.01 -12.98 -8.91
N SER A 83 11.39 -14.26 -8.80
CA SER A 83 12.66 -14.65 -8.18
C SER A 83 13.87 -14.27 -9.05
N ASP A 84 15.05 -14.14 -8.43
CA ASP A 84 16.28 -13.77 -9.13
C ASP A 84 16.63 -14.73 -10.30
N ASP A 85 16.38 -16.03 -10.13
CA ASP A 85 16.60 -17.04 -11.18
C ASP A 85 15.75 -16.82 -12.44
N ASN A 86 14.61 -16.16 -12.27
CA ASN A 86 13.67 -15.84 -13.33
C ASN A 86 13.95 -14.48 -13.99
N LEU A 87 15.02 -13.78 -13.57
CA LEU A 87 15.40 -12.48 -14.08
C LEU A 87 16.83 -12.49 -14.63
N ARG A 88 16.96 -12.38 -15.96
CA ARG A 88 18.26 -12.45 -16.64
C ARG A 88 18.62 -11.12 -17.29
N TRP A 89 19.82 -10.63 -16.99
CA TRP A 89 20.38 -9.41 -17.54
C TRP A 89 21.49 -9.70 -18.53
N LYS A 90 21.45 -9.02 -19.67
CA LYS A 90 22.54 -9.06 -20.66
C LYS A 90 22.81 -7.65 -21.19
N ARG A 91 23.96 -7.09 -20.84
CA ARG A 91 24.42 -5.79 -21.33
C ARG A 91 25.23 -5.98 -22.62
N ASN A 92 24.80 -5.34 -23.71
CA ASN A 92 25.38 -5.53 -25.05
C ASN A 92 26.25 -4.33 -25.49
N LYS A 93 26.03 -3.82 -26.70
CA LYS A 93 26.79 -2.71 -27.31
C LYS A 93 26.57 -1.42 -26.51
N GLU A 94 27.57 -0.55 -26.59
CA GLU A 94 27.44 0.81 -26.08
C GLU A 94 26.36 1.57 -26.85
N ILE A 95 25.67 2.44 -26.14
CA ILE A 95 24.67 3.33 -26.71
C ILE A 95 25.42 4.54 -27.23
N GLU A 96 25.39 4.79 -28.53
CA GLU A 96 26.16 5.87 -29.18
C GLU A 96 25.90 7.24 -28.54
N GLN A 97 24.65 7.48 -28.10
CA GLN A 97 24.23 8.73 -27.46
C GLN A 97 24.61 8.82 -25.96
N PHE A 98 25.06 7.73 -25.33
CA PHE A 98 25.50 7.69 -23.94
C PHE A 98 26.86 6.96 -23.83
N PRO A 99 27.98 7.70 -23.88
CA PRO A 99 29.31 7.12 -23.74
C PRO A 99 29.45 6.29 -22.45
N ASN A 100 30.20 5.18 -22.52
CA ASN A 100 30.41 4.24 -21.40
C ASN A 100 29.15 3.53 -20.88
N THR A 101 28.05 3.59 -21.62
CA THR A 101 26.78 2.97 -21.24
C THR A 101 26.40 1.88 -22.22
N LYS A 102 26.06 0.69 -21.71
CA LYS A 102 25.64 -0.45 -22.53
C LYS A 102 24.12 -0.61 -22.55
N PHE A 103 23.57 -0.98 -23.69
CA PHE A 103 22.16 -1.34 -23.82
C PHE A 103 21.84 -2.63 -23.05
N SER A 104 20.80 -2.58 -22.22
CA SER A 104 20.39 -3.71 -21.37
C SER A 104 19.27 -4.54 -22.01
N ASN A 105 19.51 -5.84 -22.19
CA ASN A 105 18.47 -6.80 -22.54
C ASN A 105 18.10 -7.60 -21.30
N ILE A 106 16.82 -7.55 -20.93
CA ILE A 106 16.29 -8.21 -19.75
C ILE A 106 15.32 -9.29 -20.21
N THR A 107 15.46 -10.49 -19.67
CA THR A 107 14.40 -11.52 -19.77
C THR A 107 13.81 -11.73 -18.39
N MET A 108 12.52 -11.47 -18.25
CA MET A 108 11.76 -11.66 -17.02
C MET A 108 10.77 -12.79 -17.24
N THR A 109 10.89 -13.86 -16.45
CA THR A 109 9.91 -14.96 -16.46
C THR A 109 8.95 -14.74 -15.31
N VAL A 110 7.67 -14.56 -15.62
CA VAL A 110 6.64 -14.25 -14.62
C VAL A 110 5.67 -15.42 -14.54
N ASN A 111 5.17 -15.72 -13.34
CA ASN A 111 4.12 -16.72 -13.21
C ASN A 111 2.87 -16.30 -14.00
N SER A 112 2.26 -17.24 -14.72
CA SER A 112 1.07 -16.99 -15.52
C SER A 112 -0.19 -16.65 -14.71
N ALA A 113 -0.18 -16.85 -13.39
CA ALA A 113 -1.21 -16.37 -12.48
C ALA A 113 -1.48 -14.87 -12.67
N PHE A 114 -0.42 -14.07 -12.89
CA PHE A 114 -0.55 -12.65 -13.20
C PHE A 114 -1.05 -12.45 -14.65
N PRO A 115 -2.17 -11.73 -14.86
CA PRO A 115 -2.63 -11.36 -16.19
C PRO A 115 -1.59 -10.49 -16.91
N MET A 116 -1.47 -10.63 -18.24
CA MET A 116 -0.51 -9.83 -19.01
C MET A 116 -0.76 -8.32 -18.86
N ALA A 117 -2.03 -7.89 -18.78
CA ALA A 117 -2.39 -6.50 -18.53
C ALA A 117 -1.84 -5.98 -17.18
N HIS A 118 -1.88 -6.82 -16.14
CA HIS A 118 -1.34 -6.46 -14.82
C HIS A 118 0.19 -6.34 -14.87
N ILE A 119 0.87 -7.31 -15.51
CA ILE A 119 2.32 -7.28 -15.69
C ILE A 119 2.76 -6.02 -16.45
N ASN A 120 2.06 -5.71 -17.55
CA ASN A 120 2.33 -4.52 -18.33
C ASN A 120 2.11 -3.24 -17.52
N TYR A 121 1.01 -3.18 -16.75
CA TYR A 121 0.73 -2.03 -15.88
C TYR A 121 1.83 -1.80 -14.84
N VAL A 122 2.24 -2.84 -14.10
CA VAL A 122 3.29 -2.74 -13.08
C VAL A 122 4.61 -2.25 -13.68
N LEU A 123 5.03 -2.81 -14.82
CA LEU A 123 6.26 -2.40 -15.49
C LEU A 123 6.18 -0.97 -16.04
N GLN A 124 5.09 -0.61 -16.69
CA GLN A 124 4.97 0.74 -17.24
C GLN A 124 4.95 1.79 -16.14
N HIS A 125 4.20 1.56 -15.06
CA HIS A 125 4.06 2.50 -13.97
C HIS A 125 5.38 2.73 -13.24
N THR A 126 6.06 1.66 -12.81
CA THR A 126 7.37 1.75 -12.13
C THR A 126 8.43 2.47 -12.97
N ILE A 127 8.47 2.21 -14.28
CA ILE A 127 9.43 2.83 -15.20
C ILE A 127 9.14 4.32 -15.38
N VAL A 128 7.86 4.68 -15.59
CA VAL A 128 7.46 6.08 -15.77
C VAL A 128 7.68 6.88 -14.49
N ASP A 129 7.35 6.33 -13.33
CA ASP A 129 7.54 6.98 -12.02
C ASP A 129 9.03 7.22 -11.72
N SER A 130 9.91 6.39 -12.28
CA SER A 130 11.37 6.55 -12.20
C SER A 130 11.94 7.54 -13.22
N GLY A 131 11.09 8.23 -13.99
CA GLY A 131 11.47 9.19 -15.04
C GLY A 131 11.79 8.56 -16.40
N GLY A 132 11.58 7.25 -16.55
CA GLY A 132 11.74 6.55 -17.81
C GLY A 132 10.57 6.77 -18.77
N ARG A 133 10.73 6.30 -20.00
CA ARG A 133 9.69 6.35 -21.04
C ARG A 133 9.52 4.99 -21.71
N ILE A 134 8.27 4.66 -22.00
CA ILE A 134 7.91 3.52 -22.84
C ILE A 134 8.05 3.96 -24.29
N MET A 135 9.00 3.34 -25.00
CA MET A 135 9.31 3.68 -26.40
C MET A 135 8.50 2.80 -27.35
N ASP A 136 8.32 1.54 -26.99
CA ASP A 136 7.63 0.55 -27.83
C ASP A 136 7.15 -0.63 -26.99
N ALA A 137 6.08 -1.30 -27.43
CA ALA A 137 5.56 -2.50 -26.77
C ALA A 137 4.93 -3.44 -27.80
N PHE A 138 5.43 -4.67 -27.85
CA PHE A 138 4.99 -5.71 -28.78
C PHE A 138 4.54 -6.96 -28.04
N ASP A 139 3.28 -7.36 -28.24
CA ASP A 139 2.76 -8.65 -27.81
C ASP A 139 2.90 -9.67 -28.96
N LYS A 140 3.40 -10.86 -28.67
CA LYS A 140 3.23 -11.98 -29.60
C LYS A 140 1.79 -12.44 -29.49
N LYS A 141 1.12 -12.67 -30.63
CA LYS A 141 -0.30 -13.07 -30.75
C LYS A 141 -0.79 -14.20 -29.80
N SER A 142 0.12 -14.95 -29.16
CA SER A 142 -0.17 -15.96 -28.14
C SER A 142 -0.46 -15.42 -26.72
N GLY A 143 -0.24 -14.14 -26.42
CA GLY A 143 -0.51 -13.54 -25.09
C GLY A 143 0.41 -14.04 -23.96
N THR A 144 1.50 -14.72 -24.33
CA THR A 144 2.47 -15.37 -23.43
C THR A 144 3.83 -14.67 -23.40
N GLU A 145 4.09 -13.77 -24.35
CA GLU A 145 5.35 -13.05 -24.45
C GLU A 145 5.10 -11.59 -24.83
N LEU A 146 5.56 -10.68 -23.98
CA LEU A 146 5.50 -9.23 -24.21
C LEU A 146 6.93 -8.71 -24.27
N THR A 147 7.25 -7.88 -25.26
CA THR A 147 8.52 -7.17 -25.34
C THR A 147 8.29 -5.68 -25.23
N ILE A 148 8.91 -5.04 -24.24
CA ILE A 148 8.81 -3.60 -24.01
C ILE A 148 10.19 -2.99 -24.24
N LYS A 149 10.27 -1.94 -25.06
CA LYS A 149 11.46 -1.09 -25.17
C LYS A 149 11.25 0.14 -24.33
N VAL A 150 12.21 0.43 -23.47
CA VAL A 150 12.18 1.62 -22.61
C VAL A 150 13.45 2.44 -22.76
N GLY A 151 13.36 3.68 -22.33
CA GLY A 151 14.39 4.66 -22.60
C GLY A 151 14.30 5.90 -21.72
N TYR A 152 15.25 6.80 -21.93
CA TYR A 152 15.29 8.11 -21.32
C TYR A 152 15.63 9.16 -22.39
N GLY A 153 15.05 10.36 -22.31
CA GLY A 153 15.35 11.44 -23.27
C GLY A 153 15.03 11.10 -24.73
N GLY A 154 14.16 10.11 -25.00
CA GLY A 154 13.87 9.62 -26.35
C GLY A 154 14.87 8.61 -26.91
N ILE A 155 15.87 8.21 -26.12
CA ILE A 155 16.88 7.21 -26.47
C ILE A 155 16.50 5.89 -25.80
N SER A 156 16.44 4.80 -26.56
CA SER A 156 16.18 3.47 -26.02
C SER A 156 17.42 2.93 -25.31
N THR A 157 17.25 2.53 -24.05
CA THR A 157 18.34 2.04 -23.19
C THR A 157 18.14 0.58 -22.79
N HIS A 158 16.89 0.11 -22.76
CA HIS A 158 16.56 -1.26 -22.35
C HIS A 158 15.55 -1.91 -23.29
N GLN A 159 15.62 -3.23 -23.39
CA GLN A 159 14.57 -4.08 -23.92
C GLN A 159 14.24 -5.16 -22.90
N ILE A 160 12.98 -5.21 -22.47
CA ILE A 160 12.47 -6.14 -21.47
C ILE A 160 11.59 -7.15 -22.20
N LYS A 161 12.01 -8.41 -22.18
CA LYS A 161 11.27 -9.55 -22.72
C LYS A 161 10.64 -10.32 -21.58
N ILE A 162 9.33 -10.24 -21.48
CA ILE A 162 8.52 -10.88 -20.46
C ILE A 162 8.01 -12.21 -21.01
N ARG A 163 8.13 -13.29 -20.23
CA ARG A 163 7.62 -14.62 -20.56
C ARG A 163 6.73 -15.12 -19.45
N ARG A 164 5.44 -15.34 -19.73
CA ARG A 164 4.51 -15.93 -18.76
C ARG A 164 4.63 -17.45 -18.77
N ARG A 165 4.84 -18.08 -17.61
CA ARG A 165 4.93 -19.54 -17.45
C ARG A 165 4.23 -19.99 -16.18
N ASN A 166 3.45 -21.06 -16.25
CA ASN A 166 2.83 -21.65 -15.05
C ASN A 166 3.89 -22.19 -14.07
N SER A 167 5.05 -22.60 -14.57
CA SER A 167 6.14 -23.21 -13.79
C SER A 167 7.06 -22.21 -13.09
N ALA A 168 6.90 -20.91 -13.33
CA ALA A 168 7.72 -19.91 -12.64
C ALA A 168 7.27 -19.81 -11.19
N THR A 169 8.18 -19.82 -10.23
CA THR A 169 7.84 -19.60 -8.82
C THR A 169 7.35 -18.17 -8.60
N ILE A 170 6.54 -17.96 -7.56
CA ILE A 170 6.15 -16.64 -7.08
C ILE A 170 6.75 -16.49 -5.69
N GLU A 171 7.62 -15.49 -5.50
CA GLU A 171 8.11 -15.14 -4.18
C GLU A 171 6.95 -14.65 -3.31
N PRO A 172 6.78 -15.22 -2.10
CA PRO A 172 5.64 -14.92 -1.24
C PRO A 172 5.74 -13.50 -0.67
N ALA A 173 4.59 -12.86 -0.50
CA ALA A 173 4.45 -11.63 0.25
C ALA A 173 3.59 -11.89 1.49
N TYR A 174 4.00 -11.39 2.64
CA TYR A 174 3.34 -11.67 3.91
C TYR A 174 2.42 -10.53 4.33
N VAL A 175 1.15 -10.85 4.59
CA VAL A 175 0.13 -9.87 5.01
C VAL A 175 -0.53 -10.36 6.30
N ALA A 176 -0.48 -9.55 7.36
CA ALA A 176 -1.30 -9.72 8.54
C ALA A 176 -2.56 -8.84 8.44
N LEU A 177 -3.71 -9.43 8.72
CA LEU A 177 -4.97 -8.70 8.84
C LEU A 177 -5.32 -8.54 10.32
N LEU A 178 -5.41 -7.29 10.78
CA LEU A 178 -5.97 -6.95 12.09
C LEU A 178 -7.42 -6.50 11.87
N ILE A 179 -8.37 -7.34 12.27
CA ILE A 179 -9.79 -7.10 12.03
C ILE A 179 -10.46 -6.66 13.34
N ASP A 180 -10.93 -5.41 13.36
CA ASP A 180 -11.45 -4.74 14.53
C ASP A 180 -12.97 -4.92 14.74
N ASP A 181 -13.41 -4.47 15.91
CA ASP A 181 -14.80 -4.35 16.36
C ASP A 181 -15.58 -5.66 16.53
N PHE A 182 -14.89 -6.79 16.70
CA PHE A 182 -15.57 -8.01 17.14
C PHE A 182 -16.21 -7.80 18.51
N GLY A 183 -17.42 -8.33 18.69
CA GLY A 183 -18.23 -8.13 19.89
C GLY A 183 -19.21 -6.95 19.79
N TYR A 184 -19.02 -6.05 18.83
CA TYR A 184 -20.01 -5.02 18.49
C TYR A 184 -21.15 -5.58 17.62
N TYR A 185 -20.79 -6.31 16.55
CA TYR A 185 -21.77 -6.89 15.62
C TYR A 185 -22.23 -8.29 16.04
N PRO A 186 -23.45 -8.71 15.64
CA PRO A 186 -23.96 -10.05 15.90
C PRO A 186 -23.06 -11.17 15.36
N VAL A 187 -23.07 -12.29 16.07
CA VAL A 187 -22.24 -13.49 15.81
C VAL A 187 -22.28 -14.00 14.36
N PRO A 188 -23.41 -14.01 13.63
CA PRO A 188 -23.43 -14.48 12.25
C PRO A 188 -22.50 -13.69 11.31
N ILE A 189 -22.26 -12.41 11.57
CA ILE A 189 -21.30 -11.61 10.78
C ILE A 189 -19.89 -12.03 11.12
N ALA A 190 -19.56 -12.16 12.41
CA ALA A 190 -18.22 -12.58 12.83
C ALA A 190 -17.83 -13.97 12.31
N LYS A 191 -18.77 -14.93 12.37
CA LYS A 191 -18.57 -16.30 11.89
C LYS A 191 -18.17 -16.35 10.41
N LYS A 192 -18.73 -15.46 9.58
CA LYS A 192 -18.35 -15.33 8.17
C LYS A 192 -16.85 -15.07 8.00
N PHE A 193 -16.26 -14.22 8.85
CA PHE A 193 -14.81 -13.96 8.84
C PHE A 193 -14.02 -15.19 9.28
N PHE A 194 -14.47 -15.87 10.33
CA PHE A 194 -13.77 -17.07 10.85
C PHE A 194 -13.70 -18.21 9.82
N GLU A 195 -14.70 -18.28 8.95
CA GLU A 195 -14.80 -19.27 7.87
C GLU A 195 -14.00 -18.90 6.60
N LEU A 196 -13.30 -17.76 6.54
CA LEU A 196 -12.47 -17.38 5.38
C LEU A 196 -11.27 -18.32 5.15
N GLY A 197 -10.90 -19.11 6.16
CA GLY A 197 -9.83 -20.12 6.04
C GLY A 197 -8.44 -19.50 5.85
N ILE A 198 -8.21 -18.33 6.43
CA ILE A 198 -6.92 -17.63 6.48
C ILE A 198 -6.51 -17.39 7.94
N LYS A 199 -5.23 -17.09 8.17
CA LYS A 199 -4.78 -16.53 9.44
C LYS A 199 -5.11 -15.04 9.49
N PHE A 200 -5.50 -14.56 10.67
CA PHE A 200 -5.68 -13.15 10.98
C PHE A 200 -5.83 -12.95 12.49
N ASP A 201 -5.87 -11.69 12.92
CA ASP A 201 -6.00 -11.29 14.31
C ASP A 201 -7.38 -10.66 14.51
N ALA A 202 -8.17 -11.22 15.42
CA ALA A 202 -9.49 -10.70 15.77
C ALA A 202 -9.37 -9.77 16.98
N SER A 203 -9.55 -8.47 16.78
CA SER A 203 -9.61 -7.48 17.87
C SER A 203 -11.01 -7.41 18.43
N ILE A 204 -11.14 -7.79 19.69
CA ILE A 204 -12.41 -8.00 20.37
C ILE A 204 -12.58 -6.90 21.42
N LEU A 205 -13.71 -6.18 21.34
CA LEU A 205 -14.08 -5.20 22.36
C LEU A 205 -14.35 -5.93 23.67
N PRO A 206 -13.73 -5.54 24.80
CA PRO A 206 -13.83 -6.26 26.08
C PRO A 206 -15.25 -6.28 26.65
N GLN A 207 -16.03 -5.23 26.38
CA GLN A 207 -17.38 -5.04 26.92
C GLN A 207 -18.44 -4.90 25.80
N GLY A 208 -18.16 -5.47 24.62
CA GLY A 208 -19.14 -5.53 23.54
C GLY A 208 -20.29 -6.50 23.85
N GLU A 209 -21.48 -6.23 23.31
CA GLU A 209 -22.71 -7.01 23.51
C GLU A 209 -22.53 -8.51 23.21
N TYR A 210 -21.76 -8.83 22.17
CA TYR A 210 -21.59 -10.21 21.67
C TYR A 210 -20.25 -10.85 22.07
N THR A 211 -19.42 -10.17 22.86
CA THR A 211 -18.05 -10.57 23.19
C THR A 211 -17.93 -12.01 23.67
N GLN A 212 -18.77 -12.42 24.63
CA GLN A 212 -18.72 -13.77 25.19
C GLN A 212 -19.11 -14.85 24.17
N TYR A 213 -19.98 -14.53 23.21
CA TYR A 213 -20.32 -15.46 22.14
C TYR A 213 -19.16 -15.58 21.15
N ILE A 214 -18.53 -14.45 20.78
CA ILE A 214 -17.35 -14.44 19.91
C ILE A 214 -16.21 -15.27 20.52
N LEU A 215 -15.91 -15.08 21.81
CA LEU A 215 -14.86 -15.83 22.50
C LEU A 215 -15.13 -17.34 22.54
N ARG A 216 -16.40 -17.75 22.66
CA ARG A 216 -16.77 -19.17 22.59
C ARG A 216 -16.60 -19.72 21.19
N GLU A 217 -17.02 -18.97 20.17
CA GLU A 217 -16.93 -19.40 18.77
C GLU A 217 -15.47 -19.52 18.33
N LEU A 218 -14.62 -18.54 18.68
CA LEU A 218 -13.18 -18.53 18.35
C LEU A 218 -12.38 -19.70 18.91
N LYS A 219 -12.91 -20.48 19.86
CA LYS A 219 -12.25 -21.72 20.32
C LYS A 219 -12.17 -22.78 19.22
N ASN A 220 -13.01 -22.68 18.20
CA ASN A 220 -13.07 -23.63 17.09
C ASN A 220 -12.17 -23.24 15.90
N TYR A 221 -11.42 -22.15 16.00
CA TYR A 221 -10.64 -21.59 14.89
C TYR A 221 -9.19 -21.31 15.33
N ASP A 222 -8.32 -22.29 15.09
CA ASP A 222 -6.90 -22.29 15.49
C ASP A 222 -6.01 -21.30 14.73
N LYS A 223 -6.45 -20.86 13.54
CA LYS A 223 -5.72 -19.89 12.70
C LYS A 223 -5.91 -18.43 13.12
N ILE A 224 -6.77 -18.17 14.10
CA ILE A 224 -7.19 -16.81 14.45
C ILE A 224 -6.65 -16.45 15.82
N GLU A 225 -5.79 -15.45 15.88
CA GLU A 225 -5.26 -14.91 17.12
C GLU A 225 -6.25 -13.91 17.73
N ARG A 226 -6.28 -13.85 19.07
CA ARG A 226 -7.17 -12.95 19.82
C ARG A 226 -6.41 -11.71 20.23
N MET A 227 -7.00 -10.56 19.97
CA MET A 227 -6.48 -9.25 20.35
C MET A 227 -7.49 -8.56 21.28
N VAL A 228 -6.99 -7.87 22.31
CA VAL A 228 -7.82 -7.00 23.14
C VAL A 228 -7.98 -5.65 22.43
N HIS A 229 -9.21 -5.28 22.05
CA HIS A 229 -9.49 -4.01 21.41
C HIS A 229 -9.89 -2.96 22.46
N ILE A 230 -8.92 -2.29 23.05
CA ILE A 230 -9.11 -1.45 24.25
C ILE A 230 -9.79 -0.13 23.86
N PRO A 231 -11.02 0.17 24.35
CA PRO A 231 -11.69 1.43 24.07
C PRO A 231 -10.98 2.60 24.73
N MET A 232 -10.79 3.68 23.97
CA MET A 232 -10.02 4.83 24.42
C MET A 232 -10.61 6.16 23.93
N GLU A 233 -10.45 7.22 24.72
CA GLU A 233 -11.01 8.54 24.44
C GLU A 233 -10.58 9.10 23.07
N PRO A 234 -11.53 9.38 22.15
CA PRO A 234 -11.27 10.13 20.94
C PRO A 234 -11.28 11.64 21.18
N LYS A 235 -10.64 12.43 20.29
CA LYS A 235 -10.66 13.90 20.35
C LYS A 235 -12.06 14.53 20.36
N ASN A 236 -13.03 13.85 19.73
CA ASN A 236 -14.40 14.35 19.59
C ASN A 236 -15.33 13.90 20.73
N TYR A 237 -14.82 13.27 21.78
CA TYR A 237 -15.61 12.94 22.98
C TYR A 237 -16.18 14.23 23.62
N PRO A 238 -17.45 14.24 24.11
CA PRO A 238 -18.39 13.11 24.20
C PRO A 238 -19.31 12.93 22.98
N LYS A 239 -19.09 13.63 21.86
CA LYS A 239 -19.96 13.48 20.67
C LYS A 239 -19.82 12.09 20.04
N VAL A 240 -18.65 11.47 20.17
CA VAL A 240 -18.39 10.09 19.79
C VAL A 240 -18.03 9.33 21.05
N ASP A 241 -18.83 8.32 21.37
CA ASP A 241 -18.64 7.47 22.54
C ASP A 241 -17.82 6.22 22.15
N PRO A 242 -16.64 5.99 22.75
CA PRO A 242 -15.86 4.77 22.54
C PRO A 242 -16.47 3.51 23.17
N GLY A 243 -17.51 3.64 24.00
CA GLY A 243 -18.25 2.52 24.58
C GLY A 243 -17.72 2.03 25.93
N GLY A 244 -18.25 0.88 26.37
CA GLY A 244 -17.98 0.31 27.69
C GLY A 244 -16.51 -0.05 27.90
N GLY A 245 -15.96 0.33 29.05
CA GLY A 245 -14.55 0.10 29.39
C GLY A 245 -13.59 1.17 28.90
N ALA A 246 -14.08 2.25 28.29
CA ALA A 246 -13.22 3.28 27.75
C ALA A 246 -12.29 3.93 28.77
N ILE A 247 -11.03 4.04 28.37
CA ILE A 247 -9.98 4.72 29.10
C ILE A 247 -9.97 6.20 28.70
N PHE A 248 -10.17 7.07 29.69
CA PHE A 248 -10.23 8.52 29.51
C PHE A 248 -8.98 9.22 30.05
N VAL A 249 -8.58 10.31 29.41
CA VAL A 249 -7.46 11.16 29.84
C VAL A 249 -7.72 11.79 31.22
N SER A 250 -8.98 11.93 31.62
CA SER A 250 -9.37 12.44 32.95
C SER A 250 -9.18 11.43 34.09
N MET A 251 -9.04 10.14 33.79
CA MET A 251 -8.84 9.10 34.81
C MET A 251 -7.47 9.25 35.49
N THR A 252 -7.43 8.93 36.78
CA THR A 252 -6.19 8.77 37.54
C THR A 252 -5.38 7.58 37.03
N ASP A 253 -4.08 7.57 37.31
CA ASP A 253 -3.18 6.48 36.89
C ASP A 253 -3.66 5.09 37.34
N HIS A 254 -4.21 5.01 38.56
CA HIS A 254 -4.73 3.78 39.13
C HIS A 254 -6.05 3.33 38.49
N GLU A 255 -6.91 4.28 38.09
CA GLU A 255 -8.13 3.96 37.35
C GLU A 255 -7.79 3.45 35.95
N ILE A 256 -6.83 4.09 35.26
CA ILE A 256 -6.38 3.66 33.92
C ILE A 256 -5.83 2.24 33.98
N LEU A 257 -4.90 1.98 34.91
CA LEU A 257 -4.30 0.66 35.07
C LEU A 257 -5.35 -0.42 35.35
N ARG A 258 -6.23 -0.19 36.34
CA ARG A 258 -7.27 -1.16 36.71
C ARG A 258 -8.28 -1.39 35.58
N GLN A 259 -8.63 -0.35 34.83
CA GLN A 259 -9.53 -0.49 33.69
C GLN A 259 -8.88 -1.30 32.57
N ALA A 260 -7.61 -1.03 32.24
CA ALA A 260 -6.86 -1.82 31.25
C ALA A 260 -6.71 -3.30 31.67
N GLU A 261 -6.38 -3.57 32.94
CA GLU A 261 -6.31 -4.94 33.49
C GLU A 261 -7.66 -5.66 33.38
N LYS A 262 -8.76 -4.96 33.68
CA LYS A 262 -10.13 -5.50 33.55
C LYS A 262 -10.46 -5.84 32.11
N ASP A 263 -10.14 -4.94 31.17
CA ASP A 263 -10.41 -5.15 29.74
C ASP A 263 -9.57 -6.29 29.16
N ILE A 264 -8.31 -6.41 29.55
CA ILE A 264 -7.44 -7.54 29.17
C ILE A 264 -8.01 -8.85 29.72
N SER A 265 -8.40 -8.87 31.00
CA SER A 265 -8.95 -10.07 31.64
C SER A 265 -10.28 -10.54 31.02
N ALA A 266 -11.01 -9.64 30.36
CA ALA A 266 -12.26 -9.97 29.69
C ALA A 266 -12.06 -10.82 28.41
N ILE A 267 -10.85 -10.83 27.83
CA ILE A 267 -10.50 -11.52 26.58
C ILE A 267 -9.47 -12.63 26.87
N PRO A 268 -9.88 -13.77 27.45
CA PRO A 268 -8.96 -14.85 27.80
C PRO A 268 -8.29 -15.46 26.56
N GLY A 269 -6.97 -15.65 26.67
CA GLY A 269 -6.14 -16.18 25.59
C GLY A 269 -5.81 -15.15 24.50
N ALA A 270 -5.98 -13.85 24.77
CA ALA A 270 -5.39 -12.82 23.93
C ALA A 270 -3.87 -12.95 23.90
N VAL A 271 -3.28 -12.64 22.74
CA VAL A 271 -1.82 -12.63 22.51
C VAL A 271 -1.28 -11.21 22.37
N GLY A 272 -2.15 -10.25 22.07
CA GLY A 272 -1.81 -8.83 21.97
C GLY A 272 -3.01 -7.93 22.28
N ALA A 273 -2.77 -6.62 22.23
CA ALA A 273 -3.80 -5.59 22.37
C ALA A 273 -3.59 -4.46 21.37
N ASN A 274 -4.68 -3.80 20.97
CA ASN A 274 -4.67 -2.59 20.16
C ASN A 274 -5.72 -1.58 20.68
N ASN A 275 -5.61 -0.32 20.26
CA ASN A 275 -6.58 0.71 20.65
C ASN A 275 -7.80 0.72 19.71
N HIS A 276 -8.99 0.80 20.30
CA HIS A 276 -10.24 1.22 19.64
C HIS A 276 -10.40 2.72 19.81
N MET A 277 -10.54 3.45 18.70
CA MET A 277 -10.49 4.92 18.67
C MET A 277 -9.22 5.47 19.35
N GLY A 278 -9.36 6.26 20.42
CA GLY A 278 -8.22 6.70 21.23
C GLY A 278 -7.43 7.89 20.71
N SER A 279 -7.88 8.62 19.69
CA SER A 279 -7.09 9.71 19.09
C SER A 279 -6.67 10.82 20.07
N ARG A 280 -7.27 10.91 21.27
CA ARG A 280 -6.83 11.80 22.36
C ARG A 280 -6.03 11.06 23.42
N ALA A 281 -6.43 9.85 23.79
CA ALA A 281 -5.73 9.02 24.77
C ALA A 281 -4.33 8.59 24.31
N THR A 282 -4.18 8.19 23.04
CA THR A 282 -2.92 7.66 22.49
C THR A 282 -1.86 8.74 22.26
N GLU A 283 -2.23 10.02 22.29
CA GLU A 283 -1.28 11.16 22.30
C GLU A 283 -0.75 11.45 23.71
N ASN A 284 -1.37 10.88 24.74
CA ASN A 284 -1.03 11.16 26.13
C ASN A 284 -0.07 10.11 26.70
N LYS A 285 1.21 10.49 26.88
CA LYS A 285 2.24 9.60 27.44
C LYS A 285 1.89 9.03 28.82
N ARG A 286 1.24 9.80 29.71
CA ARG A 286 0.82 9.31 31.05
C ARG A 286 -0.21 8.19 30.92
N VAL A 287 -1.22 8.40 30.08
CA VAL A 287 -2.28 7.41 29.85
C VAL A 287 -1.68 6.15 29.23
N MET A 288 -0.93 6.29 28.14
CA MET A 288 -0.34 5.15 27.46
C MET A 288 0.63 4.37 28.32
N TYR A 289 1.40 5.02 29.19
CA TYR A 289 2.28 4.32 30.13
C TYR A 289 1.49 3.36 31.03
N GLN A 290 0.37 3.79 31.62
CA GLN A 290 -0.42 2.93 32.51
C GLN A 290 -1.15 1.81 31.76
N VAL A 291 -1.66 2.08 30.55
CA VAL A 291 -2.25 1.03 29.69
C VAL A 291 -1.20 -0.02 29.34
N LEU A 292 -0.03 0.42 28.87
CA LEU A 292 1.04 -0.46 28.43
C LEU A 292 1.68 -1.22 29.60
N ARG A 293 1.58 -0.71 30.82
CA ARG A 293 1.94 -1.49 32.02
C ARG A 293 1.05 -2.72 32.16
N ALA A 294 -0.27 -2.57 32.03
CA ALA A 294 -1.18 -3.73 32.06
C ALA A 294 -0.89 -4.71 30.92
N VAL A 295 -0.66 -4.20 29.71
CA VAL A 295 -0.31 -5.02 28.52
C VAL A 295 0.97 -5.84 28.77
N ARG A 296 2.02 -5.19 29.28
CA ARG A 296 3.30 -5.84 29.62
C ARG A 296 3.13 -6.90 30.70
N ASP A 297 2.44 -6.56 31.78
CA ASP A 297 2.28 -7.45 32.93
C ASP A 297 1.42 -8.68 32.56
N ALA A 298 0.58 -8.56 31.52
CA ALA A 298 -0.15 -9.67 30.90
C ALA A 298 0.66 -10.45 29.83
N GLY A 299 1.88 -10.02 29.50
CA GLY A 299 2.73 -10.67 28.48
C GLY A 299 2.25 -10.50 27.04
N LEU A 300 1.45 -9.47 26.76
CA LEU A 300 0.87 -9.19 25.45
C LEU A 300 1.78 -8.30 24.60
N PHE A 301 1.73 -8.44 23.27
CA PHE A 301 2.27 -7.43 22.35
C PHE A 301 1.29 -6.27 22.12
N TRP A 302 1.78 -5.14 21.63
CA TRP A 302 0.96 -3.95 21.35
C TRP A 302 0.90 -3.63 19.86
N VAL A 303 -0.28 -3.28 19.35
CA VAL A 303 -0.46 -2.72 18.02
C VAL A 303 -1.07 -1.33 18.10
N ASP A 304 -0.35 -0.32 17.62
CA ASP A 304 -0.88 1.03 17.46
C ASP A 304 -1.74 1.10 16.19
N SER A 305 -3.05 1.31 16.36
CA SER A 305 -4.00 1.46 15.25
C SER A 305 -3.86 2.82 14.52
N ARG A 306 -2.95 3.71 14.98
CA ARG A 306 -2.60 5.00 14.37
C ARG A 306 -3.81 5.88 14.05
N THR A 307 -4.77 5.95 14.98
CA THR A 307 -5.97 6.81 14.85
C THR A 307 -5.67 8.31 14.90
N THR A 308 -4.40 8.67 15.15
CA THR A 308 -3.83 10.02 15.04
C THR A 308 -2.35 9.94 14.65
N PRO A 309 -1.82 10.88 13.83
CA PRO A 309 -0.40 10.94 13.51
C PRO A 309 0.49 11.25 14.72
N TYR A 310 -0.08 11.76 15.82
CA TYR A 310 0.65 12.13 17.04
C TYR A 310 0.62 11.04 18.11
N SER A 311 0.20 9.82 17.76
CA SER A 311 0.19 8.71 18.70
C SER A 311 1.59 8.43 19.24
N VAL A 312 1.71 8.30 20.56
CA VAL A 312 2.94 7.94 21.25
C VAL A 312 2.97 6.47 21.67
N SER A 313 1.91 5.71 21.35
CA SER A 313 1.69 4.39 21.95
C SER A 313 2.79 3.38 21.59
N GLU A 314 3.21 3.34 20.32
CA GLU A 314 4.30 2.47 19.86
C GLU A 314 5.65 2.85 20.49
N GLU A 315 6.01 4.14 20.51
CA GLU A 315 7.26 4.64 21.11
C GLU A 315 7.35 4.28 22.60
N VAL A 316 6.25 4.48 23.33
CA VAL A 316 6.18 4.15 24.77
C VAL A 316 6.27 2.64 24.97
N ALA A 317 5.60 1.84 24.15
CA ALA A 317 5.62 0.37 24.25
C ALA A 317 7.04 -0.19 24.03
N ILE A 318 7.74 0.29 23.00
CA ILE A 318 9.13 -0.08 22.70
C ILE A 318 10.05 0.32 23.87
N THR A 319 9.88 1.53 24.43
CA THR A 319 10.66 1.99 25.59
C THR A 319 10.45 1.08 26.81
N MET A 320 9.23 0.56 26.97
CA MET A 320 8.86 -0.38 28.03
C MET A 320 9.25 -1.84 27.73
N LYS A 321 9.96 -2.08 26.62
CA LYS A 321 10.38 -3.42 26.14
C LYS A 321 9.21 -4.36 25.84
N ILE A 322 8.09 -3.80 25.40
CA ILE A 322 6.94 -4.55 24.91
C ILE A 322 7.12 -4.73 23.41
N PRO A 323 6.98 -5.95 22.85
CA PRO A 323 6.92 -6.12 21.40
C PRO A 323 5.78 -5.27 20.85
N ALA A 324 6.10 -4.35 19.95
CA ALA A 324 5.14 -3.38 19.46
C ALA A 324 5.36 -3.04 18.00
N VAL A 325 4.27 -2.69 17.33
CA VAL A 325 4.23 -2.30 15.93
C VAL A 325 3.02 -1.38 15.70
N HIS A 326 3.00 -0.66 14.60
CA HIS A 326 1.80 0.02 14.13
C HIS A 326 1.26 -0.60 12.85
N ILE A 327 -0.03 -0.39 12.59
CA ILE A 327 -0.64 -0.79 11.32
C ILE A 327 0.01 0.00 10.16
N ASP A 328 0.25 -0.65 9.03
CA ASP A 328 0.82 0.02 7.86
C ASP A 328 -0.29 0.75 7.07
N HIS A 329 -1.45 0.10 6.93
CA HIS A 329 -2.59 0.63 6.16
C HIS A 329 -3.96 0.26 6.74
N ILE A 330 -4.96 1.08 6.43
CA ILE A 330 -6.39 0.79 6.65
C ILE A 330 -7.12 0.71 5.31
N ILE A 331 -7.86 -0.38 5.08
CA ILE A 331 -8.61 -0.57 3.82
C ILE A 331 -10.01 0.02 3.84
N ASP A 332 -10.65 0.13 5.02
CA ASP A 332 -12.05 0.57 5.17
C ASP A 332 -12.23 1.72 6.18
N PRO A 333 -11.54 2.87 5.99
CA PRO A 333 -11.79 4.03 6.85
C PRO A 333 -13.26 4.52 6.72
N PRO A 334 -13.74 5.36 7.65
CA PRO A 334 -15.09 5.92 7.56
C PRO A 334 -15.33 6.65 6.23
N ILE A 335 -16.55 6.52 5.70
CA ILE A 335 -17.01 7.20 4.47
C ILE A 335 -16.14 6.79 3.26
N ILE A 336 -16.19 5.51 2.89
CA ILE A 336 -15.49 4.95 1.72
C ILE A 336 -16.41 4.00 0.96
N SER A 337 -16.26 3.93 -0.37
CA SER A 337 -17.03 2.99 -1.20
C SER A 337 -16.45 1.58 -1.19
N ALA A 338 -17.29 0.58 -1.48
CA ALA A 338 -16.85 -0.82 -1.59
C ALA A 338 -15.74 -1.01 -2.65
N ASP A 339 -15.84 -0.29 -3.79
CA ASP A 339 -14.85 -0.35 -4.85
C ASP A 339 -13.49 0.18 -4.39
N GLU A 340 -13.48 1.26 -3.59
CA GLU A 340 -12.24 1.81 -3.02
C GLU A 340 -11.62 0.88 -1.98
N ILE A 341 -12.42 0.22 -1.13
CA ILE A 341 -11.93 -0.80 -0.19
C ILE A 341 -11.27 -1.94 -0.97
N GLU A 342 -11.93 -2.42 -2.03
CA GLU A 342 -11.39 -3.49 -2.88
C GLU A 342 -10.07 -3.09 -3.56
N GLN A 343 -10.00 -1.87 -4.11
CA GLN A 343 -8.77 -1.35 -4.71
C GLN A 343 -7.63 -1.24 -3.69
N ARG A 344 -7.91 -0.76 -2.47
CA ARG A 344 -6.93 -0.68 -1.39
C ARG A 344 -6.44 -2.04 -0.96
N LEU A 345 -7.34 -3.02 -0.78
CA LEU A 345 -6.97 -4.40 -0.45
C LEU A 345 -5.98 -4.96 -1.48
N TYR A 346 -6.30 -4.87 -2.77
CA TYR A 346 -5.39 -5.34 -3.81
C TYR A 346 -4.05 -4.61 -3.78
N ARG A 347 -4.08 -3.28 -3.73
CA ARG A 347 -2.88 -2.46 -3.75
C ARG A 347 -1.97 -2.79 -2.57
N TYR A 348 -2.48 -2.73 -1.35
CA TYR A 348 -1.68 -2.93 -0.14
C TYR A 348 -1.16 -4.37 0.00
N CYS A 349 -1.94 -5.37 -0.41
CA CYS A 349 -1.44 -6.74 -0.45
C CYS A 349 -0.30 -6.91 -1.47
N LEU A 350 -0.37 -6.28 -2.64
CA LEU A 350 0.71 -6.35 -3.63
C LEU A 350 1.95 -5.55 -3.18
N ASP A 351 1.74 -4.39 -2.55
CA ASP A 351 2.79 -3.56 -1.97
C ASP A 351 3.53 -4.26 -0.80
N ALA A 352 2.94 -5.31 -0.20
CA ALA A 352 3.53 -6.08 0.88
C ALA A 352 4.90 -6.70 0.54
N ARG A 353 5.23 -6.84 -0.75
CA ARG A 353 6.55 -7.31 -1.20
C ARG A 353 7.69 -6.34 -0.91
N ARG A 354 7.38 -5.08 -0.64
CA ARG A 354 8.36 -4.04 -0.35
C ARG A 354 8.87 -4.07 1.08
N MET A 355 8.33 -4.94 1.92
CA MET A 355 8.67 -5.05 3.33
C MET A 355 8.61 -6.49 3.83
N PRO A 356 9.19 -6.81 5.00
CA PRO A 356 9.19 -8.18 5.52
C PRO A 356 7.79 -8.76 5.76
N ALA A 357 6.85 -7.92 6.19
CA ALA A 357 5.43 -8.23 6.34
C ALA A 357 4.63 -6.92 6.38
N MET A 358 3.44 -6.92 5.79
CA MET A 358 2.49 -5.80 5.79
C MET A 358 1.38 -6.06 6.81
N ILE A 359 1.05 -5.08 7.64
CA ILE A 359 -0.07 -5.15 8.60
C ILE A 359 -1.18 -4.24 8.11
N ILE A 360 -2.31 -4.82 7.74
CA ILE A 360 -3.47 -4.12 7.24
C ILE A 360 -4.59 -4.22 8.28
N ASN A 361 -5.16 -3.08 8.62
CA ASN A 361 -6.33 -2.99 9.47
C ASN A 361 -7.63 -2.90 8.65
N CYS A 362 -8.66 -3.55 9.17
CA CYS A 362 -10.03 -3.36 8.71
C CYS A 362 -11.05 -3.64 9.82
N HIS A 363 -12.33 -3.41 9.52
CA HIS A 363 -13.42 -3.63 10.47
C HIS A 363 -14.27 -4.83 10.06
N SER A 364 -14.92 -5.47 11.04
CA SER A 364 -15.76 -6.66 10.87
C SER A 364 -17.14 -6.41 10.22
N SER A 365 -17.18 -5.58 9.16
CA SER A 365 -18.40 -5.26 8.40
C SER A 365 -18.75 -6.31 7.33
N ASP A 366 -20.03 -6.40 6.94
CA ASP A 366 -20.42 -7.31 5.85
C ASP A 366 -19.76 -6.92 4.52
N THR A 367 -19.67 -5.61 4.21
CA THR A 367 -18.99 -5.11 3.01
C THR A 367 -17.54 -5.59 2.94
N THR A 368 -16.78 -5.42 4.03
CA THR A 368 -15.38 -5.86 4.13
C THR A 368 -15.28 -7.37 3.97
N TYR A 369 -16.18 -8.15 4.59
CA TYR A 369 -16.24 -9.59 4.40
C TYR A 369 -16.45 -9.99 2.93
N GLN A 370 -17.43 -9.40 2.23
CA GLN A 370 -17.71 -9.76 0.84
C GLN A 370 -16.50 -9.49 -0.06
N ILE A 371 -15.82 -8.37 0.16
CA ILE A 371 -14.61 -7.99 -0.58
C ILE A 371 -13.47 -8.98 -0.29
N LEU A 372 -13.22 -9.32 0.97
CA LEU A 372 -12.22 -10.32 1.33
C LEU A 372 -12.55 -11.67 0.69
N LYS A 373 -13.77 -12.19 0.88
CA LYS A 373 -14.21 -13.46 0.33
C LYS A 373 -14.03 -13.54 -1.19
N LYS A 374 -14.39 -12.48 -1.91
CA LYS A 374 -14.25 -12.37 -3.37
C LYS A 374 -12.78 -12.45 -3.80
N ASN A 375 -11.87 -11.80 -3.06
CA ASN A 375 -10.52 -11.51 -3.55
C ASN A 375 -9.41 -12.41 -2.98
N LEU A 376 -9.63 -13.02 -1.82
CA LEU A 376 -8.65 -13.93 -1.21
C LEU A 376 -8.15 -15.04 -2.16
N PRO A 377 -8.98 -15.71 -2.99
CA PRO A 377 -8.48 -16.71 -3.93
C PRO A 377 -7.49 -16.14 -4.95
N THR A 378 -7.72 -14.92 -5.44
CA THR A 378 -6.83 -14.24 -6.39
C THR A 378 -5.55 -13.79 -5.71
N LEU A 379 -5.65 -13.20 -4.51
CA LEU A 379 -4.47 -12.78 -3.73
C LEU A 379 -3.56 -13.97 -3.41
N LYS A 380 -4.12 -15.12 -3.02
CA LYS A 380 -3.36 -16.36 -2.82
C LYS A 380 -2.67 -16.83 -4.11
N LYS A 381 -3.34 -16.75 -5.27
CA LYS A 381 -2.72 -17.06 -6.58
C LYS A 381 -1.58 -16.09 -6.93
N TYR A 382 -1.64 -14.87 -6.44
CA TYR A 382 -0.56 -13.90 -6.55
C TYR A 382 0.49 -14.08 -5.45
N GLY A 383 0.56 -15.21 -4.74
CA GLY A 383 1.59 -15.47 -3.73
C GLY A 383 1.45 -14.63 -2.46
N ILE A 384 0.27 -14.09 -2.16
CA ILE A 384 0.02 -13.44 -0.87
C ILE A 384 -0.27 -14.52 0.18
N GLU A 385 0.56 -14.54 1.21
CA GLU A 385 0.43 -15.40 2.37
C GLU A 385 -0.12 -14.60 3.56
N PHE A 386 -1.30 -14.98 4.02
CA PHE A 386 -1.93 -14.38 5.19
C PHE A 386 -1.36 -15.00 6.47
N ILE A 387 -0.83 -14.16 7.34
CA ILE A 387 -0.16 -14.50 8.61
C ILE A 387 -0.81 -13.75 9.77
N THR A 388 -0.45 -14.07 11.01
CA THR A 388 -0.88 -13.28 12.18
C THR A 388 0.04 -12.08 12.41
N VAL A 389 -0.40 -11.12 13.23
CA VAL A 389 0.40 -9.95 13.58
C VAL A 389 1.62 -10.36 14.39
N SER A 390 1.52 -11.37 15.25
CA SER A 390 2.69 -11.91 15.97
C SER A 390 3.76 -12.48 15.01
N GLU A 391 3.35 -13.22 13.97
CA GLU A 391 4.23 -13.67 12.89
C GLU A 391 4.84 -12.49 12.11
N ALA A 392 4.06 -11.42 11.88
CA ALA A 392 4.53 -10.22 11.18
C ALA A 392 5.58 -9.46 12.00
N ILE A 393 5.39 -9.32 13.33
CA ILE A 393 6.38 -8.73 14.25
C ILE A 393 7.69 -9.52 14.17
N ALA A 394 7.64 -10.85 14.25
CA ALA A 394 8.82 -11.70 14.15
C ALA A 394 9.58 -11.48 12.82
N LYS A 395 8.87 -11.42 11.70
CA LYS A 395 9.47 -11.12 10.38
C LYS A 395 10.10 -9.73 10.31
N LYS A 396 9.45 -8.72 10.90
CA LYS A 396 9.96 -7.34 10.95
C LYS A 396 11.20 -7.22 11.86
N SER A 397 11.35 -8.06 12.90
CA SER A 397 12.51 -8.05 13.81
C SER A 397 13.75 -8.80 13.30
N THR A 398 13.62 -9.65 12.28
CA THR A 398 14.73 -10.46 11.73
C THR A 398 15.61 -9.75 10.69
N LYS A 399 15.44 -8.44 10.51
CA LYS A 399 16.28 -7.56 9.66
C LYS A 399 16.64 -6.32 10.44
#